data_AF-A0A7C5S9P2-F1
#
_entry.id   AF-A0A7C5S9P2-F1
#
_cell.length_a   1.000
_cell.length_b   1.000
_cell.length_c   1.000
_cell.angle_alpha   90.00
_cell.angle_beta   90.00
_cell.angle_gamma   90.00
#
_symmetry.space_group_name_H-M   'P 1'
#
loop_
_entity.id
_entity.type
_entity.pdbx_description
1 polymer ?
#
loop_
_entity_poly.entity_id
_entity_poly.type
_entity_poly.pdbx_seq_one_letter_code
_entity_poly.pdbx_strand_id
1 'polypeptide(L)'
;MVHLERRKDAREILVTTVDYDLPDEQREEKKTSSNLAITVNVSRHGLCLYLFKPVKEGQRIKVFSNLLKGNCSTGTVRWVKMISPDLYKVGLFCKA
;
A
#
# COMPACT_ATOMS: atom_id res chain seq x y z
N MET A 1 3.19 -21.30 -23.76
CA MET A 1 2.55 -20.66 -22.59
C MET A 1 2.76 -19.16 -22.74
N VAL A 2 1.73 -18.41 -23.18
CA VAL A 2 1.86 -16.97 -23.42
C VAL A 2 1.65 -16.24 -22.10
N HIS A 3 2.63 -15.46 -21.67
CA HIS A 3 2.48 -14.59 -20.50
C HIS A 3 1.57 -13.43 -20.92
N LEU A 4 0.27 -13.51 -20.58
CA LEU A 4 -0.66 -12.43 -20.86
C LEU A 4 -0.38 -11.28 -19.89
N GLU A 5 0.21 -10.19 -20.37
CA GLU A 5 0.38 -8.99 -19.57
C GLU A 5 -0.99 -8.36 -19.32
N ARG A 6 -1.42 -8.38 -18.06
CA ARG A 6 -2.74 -7.86 -17.65
C ARG A 6 -2.68 -6.46 -17.06
N ARG A 7 -1.48 -5.92 -16.81
CA ARG A 7 -1.31 -4.61 -16.18
C ARG A 7 -1.30 -3.52 -17.25
N LYS A 8 -2.06 -2.46 -16.99
CA LYS A 8 -2.04 -1.25 -17.82
C LYS A 8 -0.73 -0.48 -17.69
N ASP A 9 -0.17 -0.44 -16.48
CA ASP A 9 1.04 0.31 -16.17
C ASP A 9 2.19 -0.64 -15.80
N ALA A 10 3.38 -0.32 -16.32
CA ALA A 10 4.62 -0.90 -15.83
C ALA A 10 4.84 -0.54 -14.36
N ARG A 11 5.61 -1.37 -13.64
CA ARG A 11 5.95 -1.14 -12.25
C ARG A 11 7.45 -1.04 -12.08
N GLU A 12 7.87 -0.01 -11.36
CA GLU A 12 9.26 0.19 -10.97
C GLU A 12 9.48 -0.36 -9.58
N ILE A 13 10.62 -1.02 -9.38
CA ILE A 13 11.03 -1.48 -8.05
C ILE A 13 11.44 -0.25 -7.25
N LEU A 14 10.75 -0.03 -6.14
CA LEU A 14 11.07 1.01 -5.17
C LEU A 14 10.88 0.38 -3.80
N VAL A 15 11.98 0.14 -3.10
CA VAL A 15 11.98 -0.43 -1.76
C VAL A 15 12.43 0.64 -0.79
N THR A 16 11.49 1.16 -0.02
CA THR A 16 11.73 2.19 0.99
C THR A 16 10.69 2.08 2.10
N THR A 17 11.02 2.61 3.26
CA THR A 17 10.08 2.71 4.39
C THR A 17 9.18 3.92 4.18
N VAL A 18 7.89 3.75 4.42
CA VAL A 18 6.89 4.82 4.35
C VAL A 18 5.98 4.77 5.56
N ASP A 19 5.48 5.94 5.94
CA ASP A 19 4.44 6.05 6.95
C ASP A 19 3.06 5.82 6.30
N TYR A 20 2.12 5.23 7.04
CA TYR A 20 0.74 5.08 6.60
C TYR A 20 -0.28 5.17 7.73
N ASP A 21 -1.49 5.57 7.35
CA ASP A 21 -2.68 5.59 8.19
C ASP A 21 -3.80 4.75 7.57
N LEU A 22 -4.64 4.17 8.44
CA LEU A 22 -5.89 3.50 8.10
C LEU A 22 -7.04 4.44 8.48
N PRO A 23 -7.65 5.17 7.53
CA PRO A 23 -8.66 6.19 7.84
C PRO A 23 -9.94 5.61 8.43
N ASP A 24 -10.23 4.35 8.13
CA ASP A 24 -11.46 3.66 8.50
C ASP A 24 -11.40 3.06 9.93
N GLU A 25 -10.24 3.10 10.59
CA GLU A 25 -10.11 2.68 11.98
C GLU A 25 -10.51 3.84 12.91
N GLN A 26 -11.49 3.61 13.79
CA GLN A 26 -11.88 4.58 14.82
C GLN A 26 -10.65 4.89 15.67
N ARG A 27 -10.13 6.11 15.54
CA ARG A 27 -9.04 6.61 16.38
C ARG A 27 -9.57 6.75 17.81
N GLU A 28 -9.35 5.74 18.64
CA GLU A 28 -9.27 6.00 20.07
C GLU A 28 -8.23 7.12 20.25
N GLU A 29 -8.69 8.21 20.85
CA GLU A 29 -7.92 9.45 20.99
C GLU A 29 -6.56 9.16 21.63
N LYS A 30 -5.50 9.66 20.98
CA LYS A 30 -4.07 9.60 21.37
C LYS A 30 -3.30 8.34 20.94
N LYS A 31 -2.82 8.36 19.69
CA LYS A 31 -1.37 8.34 19.45
C LYS A 31 -1.02 8.79 18.03
N THR A 32 -0.16 9.78 17.97
CA THR A 32 0.63 10.27 16.84
C THR A 32 1.64 9.23 16.33
N SER A 33 1.30 7.94 16.33
CA SER A 33 2.15 6.88 15.77
C SER A 33 1.66 6.56 14.38
N SER A 34 2.28 7.17 13.36
CA SER A 34 2.17 6.67 12.00
C SER A 34 2.61 5.21 11.97
N ASN A 35 1.87 4.37 11.24
CA ASN A 35 2.28 2.98 11.06
C ASN A 35 3.38 2.93 10.00
N LEU A 36 4.34 2.02 10.15
CA LEU A 36 5.40 1.84 9.16
C LEU A 36 5.05 0.75 8.16
N ALA A 37 5.34 1.00 6.89
CA ALA A 37 5.22 0.04 5.80
C ALA A 37 6.49 0.05 4.95
N ILE A 38 6.71 -1.03 4.18
CA ILE A 38 7.83 -1.14 3.24
C ILE A 38 7.27 -1.24 1.83
N THR A 39 7.66 -0.33 0.93
CA THR A 39 7.27 -0.42 -0.48
C THR A 39 8.02 -1.55 -1.19
N VAL A 40 7.40 -2.14 -2.22
CA VAL A 40 8.00 -3.19 -3.05
C VAL A 40 8.15 -2.72 -4.48
N ASN A 41 7.07 -2.16 -5.04
CA ASN A 41 7.05 -1.55 -6.35
C ASN A 41 5.95 -0.50 -6.44
N VAL A 42 6.14 0.45 -7.35
CA VAL A 42 5.24 1.57 -7.60
C VAL A 42 4.94 1.67 -9.09
N SER A 43 3.77 2.21 -9.40
CA SER A 43 3.34 2.61 -10.73
C SER A 43 2.47 3.84 -10.60
N ARG A 44 2.08 4.44 -11.72
CA ARG A 44 1.19 5.61 -11.75
C ARG A 44 -0.13 5.41 -11.00
N HIS A 45 -0.69 4.21 -11.01
CA HIS A 45 -2.00 3.92 -10.41
C HIS A 45 -1.97 2.84 -9.33
N GLY A 46 -0.80 2.49 -8.83
CA GLY A 46 -0.71 1.38 -7.89
C GLY A 46 0.58 1.32 -7.10
N LEU A 47 0.46 0.83 -5.88
CA LEU A 47 1.55 0.68 -4.93
C LEU A 47 1.48 -0.71 -4.32
N CYS A 48 2.62 -1.39 -4.22
CA CYS A 48 2.72 -2.65 -3.49
C CYS A 48 3.51 -2.44 -2.20
N LEU A 49 2.95 -2.89 -1.08
CA LEU A 49 3.51 -2.67 0.25
C LEU A 49 3.62 -3.99 1.01
N TYR A 50 4.53 -4.04 1.96
CA TYR A 50 4.43 -4.89 3.15
C TYR A 50 3.89 -4.06 4.31
N LEU A 51 2.89 -4.60 5.00
CA LEU A 51 2.30 -4.05 6.22
C LEU A 51 2.50 -5.02 7.38
N PHE A 52 2.64 -4.48 8.58
CA PHE A 52 2.74 -5.24 9.84
C PHE A 52 1.43 -5.32 10.61
N LYS A 53 0.33 -4.91 9.97
CA LYS A 53 -1.02 -4.99 10.53
C LYS A 53 -1.97 -5.63 9.51
N PRO A 54 -2.95 -6.41 9.99
CA PRO A 54 -3.97 -6.96 9.12
C PRO A 54 -4.79 -5.84 8.48
N VAL A 55 -5.07 -5.99 7.18
CA VAL A 55 -5.96 -5.10 6.41
C VAL A 55 -6.89 -5.94 5.55
N LYS A 56 -7.99 -5.34 5.07
CA LYS A 56 -9.00 -6.01 4.25
C LYS A 56 -9.07 -5.42 2.85
N GLU A 57 -9.46 -6.23 1.87
CA GLU A 57 -9.79 -5.72 0.54
C GLU A 57 -10.91 -4.68 0.61
N GLY A 58 -10.82 -3.64 -0.22
CA GLY A 58 -11.72 -2.49 -0.19
C GLY A 58 -11.37 -1.42 0.85
N GLN A 59 -10.53 -1.72 1.84
CA GLN A 59 -10.10 -0.74 2.85
C GLN A 59 -9.23 0.36 2.23
N ARG A 60 -9.34 1.59 2.73
CA ARG A 60 -8.49 2.70 2.30
C ARG A 60 -7.22 2.77 3.14
N ILE A 61 -6.11 3.09 2.49
CA ILE A 61 -4.81 3.33 3.12
C ILE A 61 -4.29 4.68 2.63
N LYS A 62 -3.91 5.55 3.57
CA LYS A 62 -3.23 6.81 3.26
C LYS A 62 -1.74 6.61 3.48
N VAL A 63 -0.92 6.88 2.47
CA VAL A 63 0.53 6.68 2.49
C VAL A 63 1.22 8.03 2.45
N PHE A 64 2.20 8.22 3.32
CA PHE A 64 2.98 9.43 3.44
C PHE A 64 4.43 9.15 3.06
N SER A 65 4.85 9.69 1.93
CA SER A 65 6.25 9.62 1.50
C SER A 65 6.55 10.72 0.50
N ASN A 66 7.67 11.41 0.71
CA ASN A 66 8.17 12.40 -0.25
C ASN A 66 8.63 11.75 -1.57
N LEU A 67 8.97 10.46 -1.56
CA LEU A 67 9.39 9.70 -2.72
C LEU A 67 8.22 9.26 -3.62
N LEU A 68 6.99 9.31 -3.09
CA LEU A 68 5.76 8.94 -3.81
C LEU A 68 4.95 10.16 -4.26
N LYS A 69 5.52 11.38 -4.19
CA LYS A 69 4.84 12.64 -4.53
C LYS A 69 4.21 12.54 -5.93
N GLY A 70 2.89 12.67 -5.99
CA GLY A 70 2.09 12.64 -7.22
C GLY A 70 1.61 11.27 -7.69
N ASN A 71 2.14 10.16 -7.16
CA ASN A 71 1.80 8.81 -7.65
C ASN A 71 0.76 8.10 -6.80
N CYS A 72 0.85 8.19 -5.46
CA CYS A 72 -0.08 7.48 -4.58
C CYS A 72 -0.03 8.00 -3.14
N SER A 73 -0.90 8.95 -2.81
CA SER A 73 -1.09 9.43 -1.42
C SER A 73 -2.21 8.67 -0.69
N THR A 74 -3.21 8.19 -1.42
CA THR A 74 -4.29 7.35 -0.88
C THR A 74 -4.62 6.26 -1.88
N GLY A 75 -4.68 5.02 -1.40
CA GLY A 75 -5.01 3.86 -2.21
C GLY A 75 -6.05 2.99 -1.55
N THR A 76 -6.77 2.22 -2.37
CA THR A 76 -7.70 1.18 -1.92
C THR A 76 -7.02 -0.18 -2.05
N VAL A 77 -7.12 -1.00 -1.00
CA VAL A 77 -6.63 -2.38 -1.03
C VAL A 77 -7.38 -3.19 -2.07
N ARG A 78 -6.65 -3.75 -3.05
CA ARG A 78 -7.20 -4.60 -4.12
C ARG A 78 -6.95 -6.08 -3.91
N TRP A 79 -5.90 -6.42 -3.18
CA TRP A 79 -5.59 -7.79 -2.77
C TRP A 79 -4.68 -7.78 -1.54
N VAL A 80 -4.81 -8.82 -0.73
CA VAL A 80 -3.97 -9.06 0.46
C VAL A 80 -3.43 -10.48 0.40
N LYS A 81 -2.13 -10.63 0.64
CA LYS A 81 -1.47 -11.94 0.80
C LYS A 81 -0.75 -11.96 2.14
N MET A 82 -1.20 -12.81 3.06
CA MET A 82 -0.47 -13.09 4.30
C MET A 82 0.84 -13.83 3.95
N ILE A 83 1.96 -13.34 4.46
CA ILE A 83 3.28 -13.96 4.31
C ILE A 83 3.66 -14.69 5.60
N SER A 84 3.39 -14.07 6.75
CA SER A 84 3.50 -14.64 8.09
C SER A 84 2.41 -14.00 8.99
N PRO A 85 2.22 -14.46 10.25
CA PRO A 85 1.17 -13.94 11.14
C PRO A 85 1.12 -12.42 11.27
N ASP A 86 2.28 -11.75 11.21
CA ASP A 86 2.40 -10.30 11.38
C ASP A 86 2.93 -9.59 10.13
N LEU A 87 2.91 -10.24 8.96
CA LEU A 87 3.43 -9.67 7.71
C LEU A 87 2.49 -9.92 6.54
N TYR A 88 2.01 -8.82 5.94
CA TYR A 88 1.04 -8.84 4.86
C TYR A 88 1.61 -8.14 3.65
N LYS A 89 1.60 -8.82 2.50
CA LYS A 89 1.86 -8.19 1.20
C LYS A 89 0.55 -7.68 0.63
N VAL A 90 0.51 -6.41 0.27
CA VAL A 90 -0.72 -5.71 -0.11
C VAL A 90 -0.53 -5.00 -1.45
N GLY A 91 -1.54 -5.07 -2.30
CA GLY A 91 -1.62 -4.28 -3.52
C GLY A 91 -2.67 -3.19 -3.39
N LEU A 92 -2.24 -1.94 -3.55
CA LEU A 92 -3.10 -0.76 -3.57
C LEU A 92 -3.37 -0.31 -5.00
N PHE A 93 -4.60 0.10 -5.26
CA PHE A 93 -4.95 0.93 -6.40
C PHE A 93 -5.07 2.38 -5.96
N CYS A 94 -4.31 3.24 -6.60
CA CYS A 94 -4.21 4.66 -6.30
C CYS A 94 -4.99 5.41 -7.38
N LYS A 95 -6.04 6.13 -6.97
CA LYS A 95 -6.78 6.97 -7.90
C LYS A 95 -5.95 8.23 -8.12
N ALA A 96 -5.49 8.44 -9.35
CA ALA A 96 -4.82 9.67 -9.78
C ALA A 96 -5.79 10.85 -9.71
#